data_AF-A0A0N5D2T3-F1
#
_entry.id   AF-A0A0N5D2T3-F1
#
_cell.length_a   1.000
_cell.length_b   1.000
_cell.length_c   1.000
_cell.angle_alpha   90.00
_cell.angle_beta   90.00
_cell.angle_gamma   90.00
#
_symmetry.space_group_name_H-M   'P 1'
#
loop_
_entity.id
_entity.type
_entity.pdbx_description
1 polymer ?
#
loop_
_entity_poly.entity_id
_entity_poly.type
_entity_poly.pdbx_seq_one_letter_code
_entity_poly.pdbx_strand_id
1 'polypeptide(L)'
;MIYTDGSCIDNCASGIGIYFGPNHELNKSMAIHGYEHNSGLAEIIAANTALKSLRSWNMYKGENVILRTDFLPLIYAMNNDGFNGRFHDEYLDLKQLASEFPNGVQFEHVFGHEGEQGNEEANKLARQATEHARIIRSRSAPPFRHASLGREFSKSRRKTSLSRSRLSRRSRRINSAEYRRSRSVHVPGKHSRRRKL
;
A
#
# COMPACT_ATOMS: atom_id res chain seq x y z
N MET A 1 -0.13 -3.12 -19.86
CA MET A 1 -0.13 -3.40 -18.41
C MET A 1 0.70 -2.33 -17.72
N ILE A 2 0.26 -1.84 -16.56
CA ILE A 2 0.90 -0.79 -15.79
C ILE A 2 0.97 -1.25 -14.34
N TYR A 3 2.10 -1.03 -13.67
CA TYR A 3 2.28 -1.28 -12.25
C TYR A 3 2.49 0.03 -11.52
N THR A 4 1.85 0.18 -10.35
CA THR A 4 1.97 1.38 -9.53
C THR A 4 2.17 1.03 -8.06
N ASP A 5 3.03 1.78 -7.38
CA ASP A 5 3.27 1.65 -5.94
C ASP A 5 3.49 3.02 -5.28
N GLY A 6 3.14 3.10 -3.99
CA GLY A 6 3.32 4.26 -3.13
C GLY A 6 4.37 4.05 -2.05
N SER A 7 5.26 5.02 -1.88
CA SER A 7 6.21 5.07 -0.77
C SER A 7 5.89 6.27 0.13
N CYS A 8 5.92 6.07 1.44
CA CYS A 8 5.80 7.14 2.43
C CYS A 8 6.75 6.89 3.60
N ILE A 9 7.43 7.95 4.04
CA ILE A 9 8.37 7.98 5.17
C ILE A 9 7.77 8.81 6.29
N ASP A 10 7.22 8.16 7.32
CA ASP A 10 6.71 8.76 8.56
C ASP A 10 5.83 10.00 8.39
N ASN A 11 5.07 10.09 7.29
CA ASN A 11 4.29 11.28 6.92
C ASN A 11 5.12 12.56 6.72
N CYS A 12 6.43 12.43 6.46
CA CYS A 12 7.35 13.53 6.16
C CYS A 12 7.72 13.60 4.68
N ALA A 13 7.64 12.49 3.96
CA ALA A 13 7.89 12.44 2.53
C ALA A 13 7.08 11.30 1.91
N SER A 14 6.51 11.54 0.73
CA SER A 14 5.86 10.53 -0.08
C SER A 14 6.43 10.54 -1.49
N GLY A 15 6.35 9.40 -2.18
CA GLY A 15 6.75 9.27 -3.56
C GLY A 15 5.97 8.15 -4.23
N ILE A 16 5.91 8.21 -5.55
CA ILE A 16 5.21 7.27 -6.40
C ILE A 16 6.18 6.58 -7.35
N GLY A 17 5.88 5.33 -7.66
CA GLY A 17 6.53 4.56 -8.70
C GLY A 17 5.51 4.10 -9.72
N ILE A 18 5.82 4.28 -11.00
CA ILE A 18 4.99 3.84 -12.13
C ILE A 18 5.88 3.09 -13.10
N TYR A 19 5.50 1.85 -13.42
CA TYR A 19 6.26 0.97 -14.30
C TYR A 19 5.38 0.38 -15.40
N PHE A 20 5.74 0.66 -16.65
CA PHE A 20 5.09 0.16 -17.86
C PHE A 20 5.83 -1.03 -18.49
N GLY A 21 7.12 -1.22 -18.14
CA GLY A 21 7.97 -2.28 -18.67
C GLY A 21 9.43 -1.88 -18.71
N PRO A 22 10.35 -2.81 -19.06
CA PRO A 22 11.77 -2.51 -19.13
C PRO A 22 12.04 -1.36 -20.12
N ASN A 23 12.80 -0.35 -19.67
CA ASN A 23 13.18 0.82 -20.48
C ASN A 23 12.03 1.59 -21.13
N HIS A 24 10.80 1.45 -20.61
CA HIS A 24 9.65 2.20 -21.12
C HIS A 24 9.74 3.67 -20.71
N GLU A 25 9.54 4.59 -21.65
CA GLU A 25 9.72 6.04 -21.43
C GLU A 25 8.75 6.65 -20.41
N LEU A 26 7.56 6.06 -20.26
CA LEU A 26 6.59 6.47 -19.24
C LEU A 26 6.91 5.96 -17.82
N ASN A 27 7.97 5.15 -17.63
CA ASN A 27 8.41 4.76 -16.29
C ASN A 27 8.77 6.00 -15.49
N LYS A 28 8.29 6.08 -14.25
CA LYS A 28 8.37 7.30 -13.45
C LYS A 28 8.64 7.00 -11.98
N SER A 29 9.63 7.71 -11.43
CA SER A 29 9.88 7.84 -10.00
C SER A 29 9.71 9.32 -9.65
N MET A 30 8.69 9.65 -8.85
CA MET A 30 8.34 11.05 -8.58
C MET A 30 8.03 11.26 -7.11
N ALA A 31 8.66 12.27 -6.50
CA ALA A 31 8.32 12.71 -5.15
C ALA A 31 6.98 13.46 -5.17
N ILE A 32 6.14 13.21 -4.18
CA ILE A 32 4.93 14.01 -3.95
C ILE A 32 5.34 15.20 -3.09
N HIS A 33 5.02 16.40 -3.57
CA HIS A 33 5.21 17.64 -2.84
C HIS A 33 3.88 18.12 -2.28
N GLY A 34 3.87 18.60 -1.04
CA GLY A 34 2.66 19.07 -0.36
C GLY A 34 2.79 18.95 1.15
N TYR A 35 1.75 19.38 1.86
CA TYR A 35 1.69 19.31 3.33
C TYR A 35 1.23 17.94 3.84
N GLU A 36 0.54 17.16 3.00
CA GLU A 36 0.04 15.84 3.36
C GLU A 36 0.87 14.73 2.70
N HIS A 37 1.60 14.00 3.53
CA HIS A 37 2.26 12.76 3.13
C HIS A 37 1.55 11.58 3.77
N ASN A 38 0.89 10.77 2.95
CA ASN A 38 0.20 9.57 3.38
C ASN A 38 0.50 8.43 2.40
N SER A 39 0.61 7.21 2.90
CA SER A 39 0.86 6.05 2.03
C SER A 39 -0.33 5.80 1.10
N GLY A 40 -1.56 5.80 1.59
CA GLY A 40 -2.76 5.56 0.77
C GLY A 40 -2.97 6.65 -0.28
N LEU A 41 -2.74 7.91 0.06
CA LEU A 41 -2.77 9.00 -0.91
C LEU A 41 -1.70 8.81 -1.99
N ALA A 42 -0.50 8.38 -1.63
CA ALA A 42 0.57 8.10 -2.60
C ALA A 42 0.16 7.02 -3.60
N GLU A 43 -0.50 5.94 -3.16
CA GLU A 43 -1.02 4.89 -4.04
C GLU A 43 -2.02 5.44 -5.06
N ILE A 44 -2.95 6.28 -4.61
CA ILE A 44 -3.99 6.87 -5.47
C ILE A 44 -3.37 7.85 -6.48
N ILE A 45 -2.44 8.69 -6.02
CA ILE A 45 -1.69 9.61 -6.89
C ILE A 45 -0.86 8.83 -7.92
N ALA A 46 -0.28 7.68 -7.55
CA ALA A 46 0.48 6.83 -8.47
C ALA A 46 -0.40 6.34 -9.62
N ALA A 47 -1.58 5.80 -9.30
CA ALA A 47 -2.54 5.35 -10.30
C ALA A 47 -3.06 6.49 -11.18
N ASN A 48 -3.43 7.62 -10.59
CA ASN A 48 -3.94 8.79 -11.32
C ASN A 48 -2.85 9.36 -12.26
N THR A 49 -1.62 9.48 -11.78
CA THR A 49 -0.49 9.96 -12.58
C THR A 49 -0.14 9.00 -13.71
N ALA A 50 -0.26 7.69 -13.50
CA ALA A 50 -0.02 6.68 -14.52
C ALA A 50 -1.02 6.81 -15.67
N LEU A 51 -2.32 6.91 -15.34
CA LEU A 51 -3.37 7.08 -16.33
C LEU A 51 -3.26 8.42 -17.07
N LYS A 52 -2.97 9.54 -16.37
CA LYS A 52 -2.70 10.83 -17.02
C LYS A 52 -1.52 10.73 -18.00
N SER A 53 -0.42 10.11 -17.58
CA SER A 53 0.77 9.95 -18.42
C SER A 53 0.47 9.10 -19.66
N LEU A 54 -0.30 8.02 -19.51
CA LEU A 54 -0.69 7.17 -20.64
C LEU A 54 -1.65 7.90 -21.60
N ARG A 55 -2.65 8.62 -21.08
CA ARG A 55 -3.62 9.35 -21.91
C ARG A 55 -2.96 10.45 -22.74
N SER A 56 -1.97 11.14 -22.16
CA SER A 56 -1.20 12.18 -22.85
C SER A 56 -0.09 11.63 -23.76
N TRP A 57 0.09 10.31 -23.79
CA TRP A 57 1.12 9.68 -24.61
C TRP A 57 0.66 9.56 -26.06
N ASN A 58 1.40 10.16 -26.98
CA ASN A 58 1.05 10.20 -28.41
C ASN A 58 1.01 8.81 -29.08
N MET A 59 1.65 7.79 -28.51
CA MET A 59 1.64 6.43 -29.03
C MET A 59 0.50 5.58 -28.49
N TYR A 60 -0.29 6.07 -27.53
CA TYR A 60 -1.45 5.35 -27.03
C TYR A 60 -2.55 5.31 -28.10
N LYS A 61 -3.01 4.11 -28.48
CA LYS A 61 -3.99 3.91 -29.57
C LYS A 61 -5.34 3.43 -29.05
N GLY A 62 -5.60 3.62 -27.76
CA GLY A 62 -6.85 3.17 -27.15
C GLY A 62 -6.82 1.70 -26.73
N GLU A 63 -5.65 1.08 -26.56
CA GLU A 63 -5.55 -0.30 -26.09
C GLU A 63 -6.21 -0.48 -24.71
N ASN A 64 -6.66 -1.71 -24.39
CA ASN A 64 -7.18 -2.03 -23.07
C ASN A 64 -6.08 -1.83 -22.00
N VAL A 65 -6.43 -1.10 -20.95
CA VAL A 65 -5.49 -0.75 -19.87
C VAL A 65 -5.74 -1.65 -18.68
N ILE A 66 -4.70 -2.36 -18.23
CA ILE A 66 -4.70 -3.10 -16.97
C ILE A 66 -3.71 -2.41 -16.03
N LEU A 67 -4.22 -1.88 -14.91
CA LEU A 67 -3.46 -1.25 -13.85
C LEU A 67 -3.39 -2.18 -12.63
N ARG A 68 -2.17 -2.50 -12.22
CA ARG A 68 -1.85 -3.40 -11.12
C ARG A 68 -1.21 -2.66 -9.95
N THR A 69 -1.67 -2.97 -8.75
CA THR A 69 -1.12 -2.45 -7.48
C THR A 69 -1.30 -3.46 -6.36
N ASP A 70 -0.42 -3.42 -5.36
CA ASP A 70 -0.59 -4.20 -4.13
C ASP A 70 -1.52 -3.52 -3.10
N PHE A 71 -2.07 -2.36 -3.44
CA PHE A 71 -2.93 -1.58 -2.56
C PHE A 71 -4.41 -1.94 -2.68
N LEU A 72 -4.84 -2.93 -1.90
CA LEU A 72 -6.22 -3.42 -1.85
C LEU A 72 -7.32 -2.34 -1.73
N PRO A 73 -7.18 -1.27 -0.91
CA PRO A 73 -8.22 -0.24 -0.83
C PRO A 73 -8.51 0.44 -2.17
N LEU A 74 -7.51 0.64 -3.02
CA LEU A 74 -7.71 1.18 -4.37
C LEU A 74 -8.48 0.22 -5.25
N ILE A 75 -8.11 -1.06 -5.26
CA ILE A 75 -8.82 -2.09 -6.02
C ILE A 75 -10.29 -2.18 -5.58
N TYR A 76 -10.53 -2.12 -4.26
CA TYR A 76 -11.88 -2.10 -3.72
C TYR A 76 -12.66 -0.85 -4.15
N ALA A 77 -12.06 0.33 -4.05
CA ALA A 77 -12.70 1.59 -4.43
C ALA A 77 -13.02 1.65 -5.94
N MET A 78 -12.15 1.12 -6.80
CA MET A 78 -12.37 1.14 -8.26
C MET A 78 -13.44 0.14 -8.71
N ASN A 79 -13.56 -1.00 -8.03
CA ASN A 79 -14.51 -2.05 -8.40
C ASN A 79 -15.88 -1.93 -7.71
N ASN A 80 -16.08 -0.97 -6.80
CA ASN A 80 -17.34 -0.79 -6.07
C ASN A 80 -17.78 0.68 -6.07
N ASP A 81 -19.09 0.92 -6.17
CA ASP A 81 -19.66 2.25 -6.08
C ASP A 81 -19.89 2.70 -4.64
N GLY A 82 -19.97 4.03 -4.43
CA GLY A 82 -20.26 4.61 -3.12
C GLY A 82 -19.14 4.46 -2.08
N PHE A 83 -17.89 4.25 -2.49
CA PHE A 83 -16.76 4.23 -1.56
C PHE A 83 -16.59 5.61 -0.89
N ASN A 84 -16.97 5.72 0.38
CA ASN A 84 -16.85 6.95 1.17
C ASN A 84 -15.75 6.77 2.23
N GLY A 85 -14.51 7.05 1.85
CA GLY A 85 -13.34 6.99 2.73
C GLY A 85 -12.61 8.33 2.80
N ARG A 86 -11.50 8.39 3.56
CA ARG A 86 -10.70 9.62 3.74
C ARG A 86 -10.32 10.31 2.42
N PHE A 87 -10.01 9.51 1.40
CA PHE A 87 -9.56 9.97 0.08
C PHE A 87 -10.66 9.83 -0.98
N HIS A 88 -11.91 10.12 -0.61
CA HIS A 88 -13.06 9.94 -1.48
C HIS A 88 -12.92 10.70 -2.80
N ASP A 89 -12.55 11.98 -2.72
CA ASP A 89 -12.43 12.85 -3.89
C ASP A 89 -11.32 12.36 -4.83
N GLU A 90 -10.20 11.88 -4.30
CA GLU A 90 -9.10 11.35 -5.10
C GLU A 90 -9.48 10.03 -5.79
N TYR A 91 -10.32 9.20 -5.17
CA TYR A 91 -10.90 8.02 -5.82
C TYR A 91 -11.92 8.39 -6.89
N LEU A 92 -12.73 9.42 -6.68
CA LEU A 92 -13.66 9.93 -7.69
C LEU A 92 -12.91 10.45 -8.92
N ASP A 93 -11.87 11.25 -8.71
CA ASP A 93 -11.00 11.76 -9.78
C ASP A 93 -10.37 10.60 -10.58
N LEU A 94 -9.89 9.57 -9.88
CA LEU A 94 -9.31 8.39 -10.52
C LEU A 94 -10.35 7.62 -11.36
N LYS A 95 -11.57 7.44 -10.84
CA LYS A 95 -12.67 6.81 -11.58
C LYS A 95 -13.07 7.62 -12.81
N GLN A 96 -13.19 8.93 -12.66
CA GLN A 96 -13.54 9.82 -13.76
C GLN A 96 -12.48 9.72 -14.86
N LEU A 97 -11.20 9.82 -14.51
CA LEU A 97 -10.10 9.65 -15.45
C LEU A 97 -10.11 8.27 -16.11
N ALA A 98 -10.36 7.20 -15.36
CA ALA A 98 -10.46 5.85 -15.91
C ALA A 98 -11.61 5.70 -16.92
N SER A 99 -12.72 6.41 -16.73
CA SER A 99 -13.86 6.40 -17.65
C SER A 99 -13.60 7.10 -18.99
N GLU A 100 -12.55 7.92 -19.08
CA GLU A 100 -12.17 8.60 -20.33
C GLU A 100 -11.41 7.68 -21.30
N PHE A 101 -10.99 6.49 -20.85
CA PHE A 101 -10.32 5.50 -21.71
C PHE A 101 -11.35 4.77 -22.57
N PRO A 102 -11.17 4.69 -23.90
CA PRO A 102 -12.19 4.17 -24.83
C PRO A 102 -12.56 2.71 -24.58
N ASN A 103 -11.61 1.91 -24.10
CA ASN A 103 -11.81 0.50 -23.75
C ASN A 103 -11.82 0.26 -22.23
N GLY A 104 -11.94 1.33 -21.45
CA GLY A 104 -11.90 1.29 -19.99
C GLY A 104 -10.53 0.96 -19.40
N VAL A 105 -10.49 0.90 -18.07
CA VAL A 105 -9.32 0.52 -17.27
C VAL A 105 -9.72 -0.59 -16.31
N GLN A 106 -8.99 -1.71 -16.35
CA GLN A 106 -9.13 -2.82 -15.41
C GLN A 106 -8.15 -2.64 -14.25
N PHE A 107 -8.66 -2.76 -13.03
CA PHE A 107 -7.87 -2.65 -11.80
C PHE A 107 -7.67 -4.03 -11.19
N GLU A 108 -6.42 -4.47 -11.13
CA GLU A 108 -6.03 -5.80 -10.64
C GLU A 108 -5.14 -5.71 -9.40
N HIS A 109 -5.42 -6.56 -8.42
CA HIS A 109 -4.56 -6.69 -7.24
C HIS A 109 -3.39 -7.62 -7.53
N VAL A 110 -2.21 -7.20 -7.11
CA VAL A 110 -0.99 -8.03 -7.09
C VAL A 110 -0.46 -8.15 -5.67
N PHE A 111 0.18 -9.26 -5.31
CA PHE A 111 0.74 -9.40 -3.97
C PHE A 111 2.11 -8.70 -3.87
N GLY A 112 2.30 -7.94 -2.81
CA GLY A 112 3.58 -7.32 -2.51
C GLY A 112 4.59 -8.36 -2.03
N HIS A 113 5.83 -8.28 -2.54
CA HIS A 113 6.96 -9.15 -2.16
C HIS A 113 6.79 -10.65 -2.50
N GLU A 114 5.98 -10.97 -3.51
CA GLU A 114 5.76 -12.36 -3.97
C GLU A 114 6.41 -12.66 -5.34
N GLY A 115 7.39 -11.85 -5.78
CA GLY A 115 8.18 -12.13 -6.99
C GLY A 115 7.60 -11.59 -8.30
N GLU A 116 6.53 -10.78 -8.26
CA GLU A 116 6.02 -10.12 -9.46
C GLU A 116 6.89 -8.94 -9.84
N GLN A 117 7.77 -9.16 -10.83
CA GLN A 117 8.80 -8.22 -11.26
C GLN A 117 8.26 -6.81 -11.53
N GLY A 118 7.10 -6.67 -12.16
CA GLY A 118 6.51 -5.35 -12.44
C GLY A 118 6.16 -4.57 -11.18
N ASN A 119 5.61 -5.26 -10.17
CA ASN A 119 5.29 -4.66 -8.88
C ASN A 119 6.58 -4.30 -8.10
N GLU A 120 7.60 -5.16 -8.18
CA GLU A 120 8.90 -4.89 -7.54
C GLU A 120 9.61 -3.67 -8.13
N GLU A 121 9.58 -3.50 -9.46
CA GLU A 121 10.14 -2.32 -10.12
C GLU A 121 9.32 -1.05 -9.82
N ALA A 122 7.99 -1.13 -9.76
CA ALA A 122 7.17 0.00 -9.29
C ALA A 122 7.53 0.40 -7.84
N ASN A 123 7.67 -0.56 -6.93
CA ASN A 123 8.10 -0.29 -5.55
C ASN A 123 9.53 0.28 -5.48
N LYS A 124 10.44 -0.19 -6.32
CA LYS A 124 11.80 0.36 -6.41
C LYS A 124 11.77 1.83 -6.86
N LEU A 125 10.98 2.17 -7.88
CA LEU A 125 10.79 3.55 -8.34
C LEU A 125 10.17 4.43 -7.23
N ALA A 126 9.13 3.95 -6.54
CA ALA A 126 8.51 4.68 -5.44
C ALA A 126 9.49 4.94 -4.29
N ARG A 127 10.35 3.97 -3.99
CA ARG A 127 11.39 4.10 -2.96
C ARG A 127 12.48 5.08 -3.37
N GLN A 128 12.92 5.06 -4.63
CA GLN A 128 13.88 6.03 -5.18
C GLN A 128 13.38 7.47 -4.99
N ALA A 129 12.10 7.72 -5.25
CA ALA A 129 11.48 9.04 -5.03
C ALA A 129 11.54 9.54 -3.58
N THR A 130 11.73 8.64 -2.60
CA THR A 130 11.79 8.96 -1.17
C THR A 130 13.16 8.68 -0.54
N GLU A 131 14.17 8.39 -1.36
CA GLU A 131 15.47 7.90 -0.88
C GLU A 131 16.19 8.90 0.01
N HIS A 132 16.15 10.19 -0.34
CA HIS A 132 16.75 11.24 0.48
C HIS A 132 16.16 11.29 1.90
N ALA A 133 14.84 11.18 2.03
CA ALA A 133 14.17 11.13 3.32
C ALA A 133 14.51 9.85 4.10
N ARG A 134 14.66 8.71 3.42
CA ARG A 134 15.13 7.44 4.02
C ARG A 134 16.53 7.58 4.59
N ILE A 135 17.45 8.22 3.86
CA ILE A 135 18.82 8.45 4.31
C ILE A 135 18.85 9.37 5.53
N ILE A 136 18.13 10.50 5.50
CA ILE A 136 18.07 11.43 6.64
C ILE A 136 17.56 10.72 7.89
N ARG A 137 16.43 10.01 7.78
CA ARG A 137 15.87 9.26 8.90
C ARG A 137 16.86 8.24 9.46
N SER A 138 17.57 7.53 8.59
CA SER A 138 18.54 6.50 9.00
C SER A 138 19.73 7.10 9.76
N ARG A 139 20.18 8.31 9.39
CA ARG A 139 21.22 9.06 10.10
C ARG A 139 20.76 9.60 11.46
N SER A 140 19.47 9.92 11.58
CA SER A 140 18.88 10.44 12.83
C SER A 140 18.50 9.34 13.83
N ALA A 141 18.55 8.06 13.45
CA ALA A 141 18.30 6.97 14.37
C ALA A 141 19.48 6.82 15.35
N PRO A 142 19.26 6.77 16.69
CA PRO A 142 20.34 6.55 17.64
C PRO A 142 21.01 5.20 17.33
N PRO A 143 22.35 5.10 17.43
CA PRO A 143 23.03 3.84 17.19
C PRO A 143 22.46 2.77 18.11
N PHE A 144 22.13 1.61 17.54
CA PHE A 144 21.71 0.43 18.29
C PHE A 144 22.81 0.10 19.31
N ARG A 145 22.62 0.49 20.58
CA ARG A 145 23.50 0.03 21.65
C ARG A 145 23.21 -1.46 21.83
N HIS A 146 24.15 -2.31 21.44
CA HIS A 146 24.20 -3.68 21.94
C HIS A 146 24.20 -3.60 23.47
N ALA A 147 23.09 -3.99 24.10
CA ALA A 147 23.01 -4.14 25.55
C ALA A 147 23.79 -5.40 25.95
N SER A 148 25.11 -5.31 25.89
CA SER A 148 26.02 -6.29 26.46
C SER A 148 26.06 -6.09 27.98
N LEU A 149 25.47 -7.05 28.69
CA LEU A 149 25.82 -7.57 30.02
C LEU A 149 26.26 -6.57 31.11
N GLY A 150 25.51 -6.58 32.22
CA GLY A 150 26.05 -6.24 33.54
C GLY A 150 25.26 -5.19 34.32
N ARG A 151 24.08 -5.54 34.82
CA ARG A 151 23.56 -4.94 36.06
C ARG A 151 22.87 -6.01 36.90
N GLU A 152 23.50 -6.34 38.01
CA GLU A 152 22.94 -7.16 39.07
C GLU A 152 21.62 -6.56 39.54
N PHE A 153 20.56 -7.38 39.48
CA PHE A 153 19.25 -7.03 40.01
C PHE A 153 19.22 -7.36 41.50
N SER A 154 19.52 -6.38 42.35
CA SER A 154 19.13 -6.43 43.77
C SER A 154 17.61 -6.36 43.88
N LYS A 155 16.99 -7.49 44.24
CA LYS A 155 15.55 -7.62 44.49
C LYS A 155 15.12 -6.72 45.66
N SER A 156 14.43 -5.61 45.36
CA SER A 156 13.57 -4.94 46.33
C SER A 156 12.11 -5.06 45.89
N ARG A 157 11.34 -5.81 46.68
CA ARG A 157 9.89 -5.97 46.57
C ARG A 157 9.21 -4.64 46.89
N ARG A 158 8.46 -4.07 45.95
CA ARG A 158 7.23 -3.33 46.24
C ARG A 158 6.14 -3.73 45.24
N LYS A 159 4.98 -4.13 45.80
CA LYS A 159 3.78 -4.54 45.09
C LYS A 159 2.93 -3.32 44.69
N THR A 160 2.05 -3.53 43.71
CA THR A 160 0.89 -2.71 43.25
C THR A 160 1.26 -1.45 42.45
N SER A 161 0.65 -1.11 41.30
CA SER A 161 -0.67 -1.43 40.74
C SER A 161 -0.67 -1.37 39.19
N LEU A 162 -1.73 -1.94 38.61
CA LEU A 162 -2.03 -2.05 37.17
C LEU A 162 -2.02 -0.72 36.40
N SER A 163 -1.49 -0.71 35.17
CA SER A 163 -2.28 -0.33 33.96
C SER A 163 -1.49 -0.38 32.63
N ARG A 164 -2.10 -1.12 31.69
CA ARG A 164 -2.17 -0.87 30.23
C ARG A 164 -0.87 -0.77 29.41
N SER A 165 -0.48 -1.93 28.90
CA SER A 165 0.28 -2.08 27.66
C SER A 165 -0.49 -1.51 26.44
N ARG A 166 0.13 -0.60 25.66
CA ARG A 166 -0.19 -0.47 24.23
C ARG A 166 1.08 -0.34 23.40
N LEU A 167 1.43 -1.51 22.87
CA LEU A 167 2.19 -1.83 21.67
C LEU A 167 2.41 -0.68 20.69
N SER A 168 3.69 -0.42 20.43
CA SER A 168 4.19 0.15 19.18
C SER A 168 3.55 -0.56 17.98
N ARG A 169 2.68 0.16 17.26
CA ARG A 169 2.15 -0.27 15.96
C ARG A 169 3.19 0.04 14.90
N ARG A 170 4.14 -0.88 14.73
CA ARG A 170 4.82 -1.05 13.44
C ARG A 170 3.71 -1.37 12.43
N SER A 171 3.50 -0.50 11.45
CA SER A 171 2.55 -0.72 10.36
C SER A 171 2.92 -2.04 9.68
N ARG A 172 2.17 -3.11 9.98
CA ARG A 172 2.30 -4.40 9.34
C ARG A 172 1.47 -4.33 8.07
N ARG A 173 2.11 -4.44 6.91
CA ARG A 173 1.44 -4.57 5.61
C ARG A 173 0.50 -5.79 5.70
N ILE A 174 -0.78 -5.55 5.47
CA ILE A 174 -1.87 -6.54 5.56
C ILE A 174 -1.96 -7.39 4.26
N ASN A 175 -1.08 -7.12 3.29
CA ASN A 175 -1.19 -7.59 1.92
C ASN A 175 -0.21 -8.74 1.63
N SER A 176 -0.17 -9.78 2.48
CA SER A 176 0.52 -11.04 2.18
C SER A 176 -0.48 -12.18 2.03
N ALA A 177 -0.22 -13.13 1.12
CA ALA A 177 -1.07 -14.31 0.96
C ALA A 177 -1.17 -15.15 2.25
N GLU A 178 -0.12 -15.15 3.07
CA GLU A 178 -0.07 -15.86 4.35
C GLU A 178 -1.03 -15.30 5.40
N TYR A 179 -1.30 -13.98 5.40
CA TYR A 179 -2.21 -13.35 6.35
C TYR A 179 -3.66 -13.83 6.16
N ARG A 180 -4.10 -14.09 4.92
CA ARG A 180 -5.45 -14.58 4.64
C ARG A 180 -5.65 -16.07 4.92
N ARG A 181 -4.59 -16.87 5.07
CA ARG A 181 -4.71 -18.30 5.42
C ARG A 181 -5.09 -18.56 6.89
N SER A 182 -5.14 -17.53 7.73
CA SER A 182 -5.28 -17.68 9.19
C SER A 182 -6.67 -17.36 9.76
N ARG A 183 -7.76 -17.58 9.01
CA ARG A 183 -9.14 -17.56 9.56
C ARG A 183 -10.10 -18.46 8.78
N SER A 184 -10.00 -19.78 8.98
CA SER A 184 -11.11 -20.70 8.78
C SER A 184 -11.45 -21.34 10.13
N VAL A 185 -12.37 -20.72 10.88
CA VAL A 185 -12.95 -21.35 12.06
C VAL A 185 -14.00 -22.33 11.55
N HIS A 186 -13.64 -23.61 11.58
CA HIS A 186 -14.54 -24.73 11.48
C HIS A 186 -15.52 -24.70 12.66
N VAL A 187 -16.83 -24.67 12.40
CA VAL A 187 -17.86 -24.90 13.41
C VAL A 187 -18.56 -26.22 13.07
N PRO A 188 -18.37 -27.30 13.85
CA PRO A 188 -19.06 -28.56 13.65
C PRO A 188 -20.50 -28.47 14.16
N GLY A 189 -21.37 -29.26 13.53
CA GLY A 189 -22.81 -29.04 13.51
C GLY A 189 -23.62 -29.59 14.68
N LYS A 190 -24.93 -29.35 14.60
CA LYS A 190 -25.98 -30.17 15.21
C LYS A 190 -27.18 -30.25 14.25
N HIS A 191 -27.46 -31.47 13.76
CA HIS A 191 -28.79 -31.91 13.29
C HIS A 191 -29.79 -31.84 14.48
N SER A 192 -31.12 -31.73 14.35
CA SER A 192 -32.07 -32.45 13.50
C SER A 192 -33.51 -31.90 13.66
N ARG A 193 -34.24 -31.86 12.54
CA ARG A 193 -35.70 -32.09 12.33
C ARG A 193 -36.77 -31.44 13.24
N ARG A 194 -37.71 -30.73 12.59
CA ARG A 194 -39.10 -31.24 12.39
C ARG A 194 -39.86 -30.48 11.29
N ARG A 195 -40.48 -31.24 10.39
CA ARG A 195 -41.56 -30.82 9.46
C ARG A 195 -42.85 -30.56 10.23
N LYS A 196 -43.68 -29.64 9.74
CA LYS A 196 -45.10 -29.83 9.37
C LYS A 196 -45.60 -28.49 8.77
N LEU A 197 -45.97 -28.54 7.48
CA LEU A 197 -47.31 -28.37 6.93
C LEU A 197 -47.70 -26.89 6.84
#